data_AF-A0A9P9JMI8-F1
#
_entry.id   AF-A0A9P9JMI8-F1
#
_cell.length_a   1.000
_cell.length_b   1.000
_cell.length_c   1.000
_cell.angle_alpha   90.00
_cell.angle_beta   90.00
_cell.angle_gamma   90.00
#
_symmetry.space_group_name_H-M   'P 1'
#
loop_
_entity.id
_entity.type
_entity.pdbx_description
1 polymer ?
#
loop_
_entity_poly.entity_id
_entity_poly.type
_entity_poly.pdbx_seq_one_letter_code
_entity_poly.pdbx_strand_id
1 'polypeptide(L)'
;MSTVVKINDAFRMLDAPPFLANPGRYADSNSSPTEMFCQFQPCGPCTTSDESATFHNDCVNLFRMESPNKPKILQNLWFIARSRTPFHHFPLPPPRFDNISTAFRTIASKGYALSAFTHLPVELCRMIWSYSPSAHLWQYSSVMGLAHELETTADVSSCYSLSTIKSWSREEQEASLTSDLGFMRLTFDQDGLSKIERLREVPKEHDSRDTLKMYVIEPSAALSCVTIEFKFNRARLSIPSATTIRIWDTPAPPDLKRCLFLSYSGPTCSRFVTIPTRNCTGLTFFYWHQFTKAIHAHTERSPFAQETFNKLPFEFRENLVWIYVPLTSNNPIVGFGVRLIRGRFNLLLHLPCFLLRMKLSGDLTIGPYHGTNTEDITRKQQIGQRLCITGPNVEVRLRTSACTPP
;
A
#
# COMPACT_ATOMS: atom_id res chain seq x y z
N MET A 1 2.65 18.95 12.69
CA MET A 1 1.63 18.32 11.82
C MET A 1 0.27 18.62 12.43
N SER A 2 -0.84 18.44 11.71
CA SER A 2 -2.17 18.58 12.28
C SER A 2 -3.02 17.38 11.86
N THR A 3 -3.93 16.94 12.73
CA THR A 3 -4.83 15.81 12.46
C THR A 3 -6.26 16.29 12.50
N VAL A 4 -7.06 15.87 11.51
CA VAL A 4 -8.51 16.08 11.48
C VAL A 4 -9.18 14.78 11.91
N VAL A 5 -9.99 14.84 12.96
CA VAL A 5 -10.71 13.68 13.53
C VAL A 5 -12.21 13.90 13.40
N LYS A 6 -12.94 12.84 13.02
CA LYS A 6 -14.40 12.82 13.02
C LYS A 6 -14.91 12.24 14.34
N ILE A 7 -15.47 13.06 15.22
CA ILE A 7 -16.01 12.66 16.53
C ILE A 7 -17.49 13.01 16.56
N ASN A 8 -18.38 12.01 16.74
CA ASN A 8 -19.83 12.22 16.86
C ASN A 8 -20.40 13.17 15.77
N ASP A 9 -20.03 12.91 14.52
CA ASP A 9 -20.38 13.71 13.33
C ASP A 9 -19.86 15.17 13.28
N ALA A 10 -19.03 15.58 14.23
CA ALA A 10 -18.26 16.82 14.19
C ALA A 10 -16.81 16.58 13.73
N PHE A 11 -16.22 17.57 13.06
CA PHE A 11 -14.81 17.53 12.64
C PHE A 11 -13.98 18.46 13.50
N ARG A 12 -12.92 17.93 14.12
CA ARG A 12 -11.98 18.71 14.94
C ARG A 12 -10.58 18.64 14.35
N MET A 13 -9.87 19.76 14.39
CA MET A 13 -8.45 19.83 14.04
C MET A 13 -7.65 19.85 15.33
N LEU A 14 -6.70 18.94 15.44
CA LEU A 14 -5.85 18.74 16.61
C LEU A 14 -4.40 18.90 16.17
N ASP A 15 -3.59 19.63 16.93
CA ASP A 15 -2.17 19.75 16.62
C ASP A 15 -1.46 18.45 17.02
N ALA A 16 -0.87 17.80 16.01
CA ALA A 16 -0.11 16.58 16.21
C ALA A 16 1.38 16.95 16.29
N PRO A 17 2.05 16.67 17.42
CA PRO A 17 3.49 16.90 17.49
C PRO A 17 4.19 16.08 16.41
N PRO A 18 5.21 16.63 15.73
CA PRO A 18 6.05 15.84 14.86
C PRO A 18 6.82 14.83 15.74
N PHE A 19 6.59 13.53 15.54
CA PHE A 19 7.38 12.42 16.08
C PHE A 19 7.82 12.51 17.56
N LEU A 20 7.23 11.67 18.42
CA LEU A 20 7.96 11.10 19.55
C LEU A 20 8.08 9.59 19.35
N ALA A 21 9.22 9.19 18.79
CA ALA A 21 9.68 7.81 18.79
C ALA A 21 10.20 7.49 20.20
N ASN A 22 9.38 6.91 21.08
CA ASN A 22 9.88 6.04 22.14
C ASN A 22 8.77 5.19 22.80
N PRO A 23 8.80 3.85 22.72
CA PRO A 23 7.90 2.95 23.45
C PRO A 23 8.45 2.60 24.84
N GLY A 24 8.97 3.59 25.57
CA GLY A 24 9.76 3.36 26.79
C GLY A 24 9.23 4.01 28.07
N ARG A 25 8.23 4.87 28.01
CA ARG A 25 7.63 5.47 29.21
C ARG A 25 6.13 5.54 29.04
N TYR A 26 5.43 4.56 29.63
CA TYR A 26 4.16 4.89 30.26
C TYR A 26 4.46 6.03 31.22
N ALA A 27 4.10 7.25 30.82
CA ALA A 27 4.10 8.37 31.74
C ALA A 27 2.89 8.15 32.64
N ASP A 28 3.19 7.95 33.92
CA ASP A 28 2.23 8.01 35.01
C ASP A 28 1.31 9.22 34.85
N SER A 29 0.06 8.99 35.27
CA SER A 29 -1.00 9.99 35.47
C SER A 29 -0.48 11.35 35.94
N ASN A 30 -0.97 12.41 35.28
CA ASN A 30 -0.92 13.85 35.67
C ASN A 30 -0.03 14.81 34.88
N SER A 31 0.11 14.65 33.56
CA SER A 31 0.55 15.78 32.72
C SER A 31 -0.30 15.88 31.44
N SER A 32 -0.46 17.12 30.96
CA SER A 32 -1.43 17.61 29.97
C SER A 32 -1.62 16.72 28.72
N PRO A 33 -2.83 16.71 28.10
CA PRO A 33 -3.13 15.86 26.97
C PRO A 33 -2.50 16.45 25.70
N THR A 34 -1.22 16.18 25.48
CA THR A 34 -0.71 16.17 24.11
C THR A 34 -1.17 14.87 23.49
N GLU A 35 -2.28 14.93 22.76
CA GLU A 35 -2.86 13.79 22.04
C GLU A 35 -1.84 13.29 21.00
N MET A 36 -1.04 12.31 21.38
CA MET A 36 -0.10 11.65 20.48
C MET A 36 -0.85 10.61 19.65
N PHE A 37 -0.89 10.80 18.33
CA PHE A 37 -1.47 9.83 17.41
C PHE A 37 -0.55 8.62 17.26
N CYS A 38 -1.04 7.45 17.64
CA CYS A 38 -0.31 6.21 17.50
C CYS A 38 -0.25 5.79 16.02
N GLN A 39 0.96 5.52 15.53
CA GLN A 39 1.22 5.02 14.17
C GLN A 39 1.70 3.55 14.17
N PHE A 40 1.66 2.86 15.31
CA PHE A 40 2.22 1.52 15.49
C PHE A 40 1.28 0.39 15.04
N GLN A 41 1.84 -0.66 14.43
CA GLN A 41 1.14 -1.90 14.08
C GLN A 41 1.57 -3.06 14.98
N PRO A 42 0.64 -3.86 15.55
CA PRO A 42 -0.80 -3.65 15.72
C PRO A 42 -1.09 -2.99 17.10
N CYS A 43 -1.59 -1.74 17.10
CA CYS A 43 -2.07 -1.10 18.32
C CYS A 43 -3.56 -1.41 18.55
N GLY A 44 -3.87 -2.26 19.54
CA GLY A 44 -5.25 -2.62 19.92
C GLY A 44 -6.17 -1.39 20.12
N PRO A 45 -5.78 -0.40 20.93
CA PRO A 45 -6.57 0.83 21.15
C PRO A 45 -6.90 1.62 19.88
N CYS A 46 -6.04 1.59 18.84
CA CYS A 46 -6.29 2.31 17.59
C CYS A 46 -7.35 1.65 16.71
N THR A 47 -7.65 0.37 16.92
CA THR A 47 -8.71 -0.31 16.15
C THR A 47 -10.12 0.13 16.55
N THR A 48 -10.26 0.74 17.73
CA THR A 48 -11.52 1.24 18.28
C THR A 48 -11.65 2.76 18.24
N SER A 49 -10.63 3.48 17.77
CA SER A 49 -10.64 4.95 17.73
C SER A 49 -11.41 5.49 16.53
N ASP A 50 -11.90 6.72 16.67
CA ASP A 50 -12.52 7.47 15.59
C ASP A 50 -11.64 7.61 14.34
N GLU A 51 -12.28 7.64 13.17
CA GLU A 51 -11.58 7.85 11.90
C GLU A 51 -10.92 9.23 11.84
N SER A 52 -9.63 9.24 11.48
CA SER A 52 -8.82 10.44 11.41
C SER A 52 -7.96 10.49 10.15
N ALA A 53 -7.53 11.71 9.80
CA ALA A 53 -6.61 11.99 8.69
C ALA A 53 -5.58 13.05 9.10
N THR A 54 -4.31 12.80 8.82
CA THR A 54 -3.20 13.72 9.15
C THR A 54 -2.82 14.56 7.94
N PHE A 55 -2.58 15.85 8.18
CA PHE A 55 -2.20 16.86 7.21
C PHE A 55 -1.02 17.69 7.72
N HIS A 56 -0.31 18.35 6.81
CA HIS A 56 0.58 19.43 7.20
C HIS A 56 -0.26 20.68 7.53
N ASN A 57 0.08 21.38 8.61
CA ASN A 57 -0.64 22.58 9.05
C ASN A 57 -0.63 23.64 7.93
N ASP A 58 0.54 23.88 7.33
CA ASP A 58 0.71 24.82 6.22
C ASP A 58 -0.16 24.47 5.01
N CYS A 59 -0.33 23.17 4.70
CA CYS A 59 -1.16 22.73 3.58
C CYS A 59 -2.65 23.02 3.84
N VAL A 60 -3.12 22.85 5.09
CA VAL A 60 -4.51 23.16 5.46
C VAL A 60 -4.76 24.67 5.40
N ASN A 61 -3.82 25.47 5.90
CA ASN A 61 -3.93 26.94 5.85
C ASN A 61 -3.91 27.45 4.42
N LEU A 62 -3.01 26.92 3.60
CA LEU A 62 -2.96 27.23 2.17
C LEU A 62 -4.28 26.88 1.47
N PHE A 63 -4.83 25.70 1.72
CA PHE A 63 -6.11 25.30 1.16
C PHE A 63 -7.25 26.27 1.54
N ARG A 64 -7.28 26.74 2.79
CA ARG A 64 -8.29 27.72 3.26
C ARG A 64 -8.16 29.07 2.57
N MET A 65 -6.94 29.51 2.30
CA MET A 65 -6.70 30.78 1.60
C MET A 65 -7.21 30.73 0.15
N GLU A 66 -7.03 29.59 -0.51
CA GLU A 66 -7.41 29.42 -1.92
C GLU A 66 -8.90 29.17 -2.11
N SER A 67 -9.56 28.49 -1.15
CA SER A 67 -10.98 28.20 -1.19
C SER A 67 -11.75 28.81 0.00
N PRO A 68 -11.75 30.14 0.17
CA PRO A 68 -12.28 30.81 1.37
C PRO A 68 -13.79 30.63 1.54
N ASN A 69 -14.52 30.46 0.43
CA ASN A 69 -15.97 30.36 0.43
C ASN A 69 -16.49 28.91 0.51
N LYS A 70 -15.59 27.91 0.56
CA LYS A 70 -16.02 26.50 0.60
C LYS A 70 -16.48 26.15 2.02
N PRO A 71 -17.76 25.79 2.25
CA PRO A 71 -18.19 25.37 3.57
C PRO A 71 -17.56 24.02 3.93
N LYS A 72 -17.46 23.74 5.25
CA LYS A 72 -17.07 22.42 5.77
C LYS A 72 -15.71 21.91 5.25
N ILE A 73 -14.72 22.82 5.12
CA ILE A 73 -13.37 22.52 4.60
C ILE A 73 -12.75 21.29 5.27
N LEU A 74 -12.80 21.20 6.60
CA LEU A 74 -12.24 20.08 7.34
C LEU A 74 -12.90 18.74 6.99
N GLN A 75 -14.22 18.73 6.82
CA GLN A 75 -14.96 17.53 6.38
C GLN A 75 -14.55 17.12 4.96
N ASN A 76 -14.42 18.08 4.05
CA ASN A 76 -14.05 17.81 2.66
C ASN A 76 -12.62 17.26 2.56
N LEU A 77 -11.67 17.89 3.26
CA LEU A 77 -10.29 17.41 3.34
C LEU A 77 -10.22 16.02 3.97
N TRP A 78 -10.93 15.79 5.07
CA TRP A 78 -11.01 14.47 5.69
C TRP A 78 -11.58 13.43 4.72
N PHE A 79 -12.67 13.75 4.00
CA PHE A 79 -13.26 12.83 3.04
C PHE A 79 -12.26 12.45 1.95
N ILE A 80 -11.57 13.43 1.37
CA ILE A 80 -10.54 13.19 0.34
C ILE A 80 -9.43 12.30 0.90
N ALA A 81 -8.90 12.62 2.08
CA ALA A 81 -7.84 11.82 2.68
C ALA A 81 -8.28 10.37 2.91
N ARG A 82 -9.49 10.17 3.46
CA ARG A 82 -10.06 8.84 3.70
C ARG A 82 -10.45 8.10 2.42
N SER A 83 -10.75 8.80 1.32
CA SER A 83 -10.94 8.18 0.01
C SER A 83 -9.63 7.61 -0.57
N ARG A 84 -8.49 8.22 -0.22
CA ARG A 84 -7.15 7.75 -0.58
C ARG A 84 -6.70 6.59 0.30
N THR A 85 -6.99 6.67 1.59
CA THR A 85 -6.63 5.66 2.60
C THR A 85 -7.88 5.08 3.26
N PRO A 86 -8.58 4.14 2.60
CA PRO A 86 -9.87 3.63 3.08
C PRO A 86 -9.82 2.99 4.46
N PHE A 87 -8.65 2.54 4.91
CA PHE A 87 -8.44 2.01 6.26
C PHE A 87 -7.01 2.26 6.73
N HIS A 88 -6.78 2.04 8.02
CA HIS A 88 -5.47 2.22 8.62
C HIS A 88 -4.41 1.38 7.90
N HIS A 89 -3.29 2.01 7.57
CA HIS A 89 -2.15 1.39 6.89
C HIS A 89 -2.44 0.88 5.46
N PHE A 90 -3.47 1.42 4.79
CA PHE A 90 -3.64 1.21 3.35
C PHE A 90 -2.37 1.67 2.60
N PRO A 91 -1.69 0.80 1.85
CA PRO A 91 -0.41 1.13 1.29
C PRO A 91 -0.60 1.88 -0.03
N LEU A 92 -0.56 3.21 -0.02
CA LEU A 92 -0.69 4.01 -1.24
C LEU A 92 0.42 3.70 -2.26
N PRO A 93 0.11 3.70 -3.58
CA PRO A 93 1.15 3.70 -4.60
C PRO A 93 1.98 4.98 -4.48
N PRO A 94 3.25 4.97 -4.94
CA PRO A 94 4.08 6.16 -4.90
C PRO A 94 3.44 7.31 -5.71
N PRO A 95 3.64 8.57 -5.27
CA PRO A 95 3.13 9.72 -5.99
C PRO A 95 3.75 9.82 -7.39
N ARG A 96 2.94 10.21 -8.38
CA ARG A 96 3.31 10.45 -9.76
C ARG A 96 3.44 11.94 -10.01
N PHE A 97 4.54 12.30 -10.66
CA PHE A 97 4.77 13.65 -11.14
C PHE A 97 3.64 14.16 -12.07
N ASP A 98 3.03 13.29 -12.88
CA ASP A 98 2.07 13.71 -13.90
C ASP A 98 0.84 14.44 -13.32
N ASN A 99 0.34 14.02 -12.14
CA ASN A 99 -0.79 14.68 -11.47
C ASN A 99 -0.37 16.03 -10.87
N ILE A 100 0.89 16.14 -10.44
CA ILE A 100 1.46 17.39 -9.93
C ILE A 100 1.73 18.35 -11.10
N SER A 101 2.10 17.84 -12.29
CA SER A 101 2.50 18.64 -13.45
C SER A 101 1.42 19.61 -13.92
N THR A 102 0.14 19.20 -13.95
CA THR A 102 -0.93 20.07 -14.44
C THR A 102 -1.17 21.23 -13.48
N ALA A 103 -1.33 20.93 -12.19
CA ALA A 103 -1.49 21.94 -11.15
C ALA A 103 -0.26 22.86 -11.06
N PHE A 104 0.94 22.27 -11.16
CA PHE A 104 2.20 22.98 -11.18
C PHE A 104 2.30 23.95 -12.35
N ARG A 105 1.89 23.57 -13.58
CA ARG A 105 1.90 24.48 -14.74
C ARG A 105 0.95 25.65 -14.54
N THR A 106 -0.25 25.41 -14.02
CA THR A 106 -1.23 26.47 -13.70
C THR A 106 -0.68 27.45 -12.66
N ILE A 107 0.09 26.98 -11.69
CA ILE A 107 0.74 27.83 -10.67
C ILE A 107 1.93 28.57 -11.24
N ALA A 108 2.77 27.87 -12.01
CA ALA A 108 3.92 28.45 -12.68
C ALA A 108 3.48 29.60 -13.60
N SER A 109 2.29 29.54 -14.20
CA SER A 109 1.72 30.64 -14.98
C SER A 109 1.23 31.83 -14.15
N LYS A 110 0.88 31.63 -12.86
CA LYS A 110 0.39 32.69 -11.96
C LYS A 110 1.52 33.38 -11.17
N GLY A 111 2.67 32.71 -10.99
CA GLY A 111 3.79 33.21 -10.22
C GLY A 111 4.91 33.81 -11.08
N TYR A 112 5.21 35.09 -10.90
CA TYR A 112 6.23 35.84 -11.67
C TYR A 112 7.62 35.17 -11.71
N ALA A 113 8.01 34.44 -10.67
CA ALA A 113 9.32 33.77 -10.57
C ALA A 113 9.34 32.30 -11.08
N LEU A 114 8.19 31.73 -11.44
CA LEU A 114 8.06 30.33 -11.86
C LEU A 114 7.65 30.18 -13.33
N SER A 115 7.44 31.29 -14.04
CA SER A 115 7.05 31.30 -15.45
C SER A 115 8.01 30.50 -16.34
N ALA A 116 9.32 30.48 -16.03
CA ALA A 116 10.32 29.66 -16.72
C ALA A 116 9.99 28.15 -16.70
N PHE A 117 9.32 27.66 -15.64
CA PHE A 117 8.91 26.27 -15.54
C PHE A 117 7.75 25.90 -16.47
N THR A 118 6.97 26.89 -16.94
CA THR A 118 5.89 26.63 -17.91
C THR A 118 6.43 26.17 -19.26
N HIS A 119 7.66 26.56 -19.60
CA HIS A 119 8.33 26.21 -20.85
C HIS A 119 9.20 24.96 -20.76
N LEU A 120 9.44 24.43 -19.56
CA LEU A 120 10.23 23.21 -19.40
C LEU A 120 9.46 22.00 -19.96
N PRO A 121 10.13 21.14 -20.75
CA PRO A 121 9.63 19.81 -21.09
C PRO A 121 9.27 19.01 -19.83
N VAL A 122 8.24 18.18 -19.92
CA VAL A 122 7.72 17.39 -18.79
C VAL A 122 8.78 16.45 -18.21
N GLU A 123 9.69 15.98 -19.05
CA GLU A 123 10.83 15.13 -18.70
C GLU A 123 11.77 15.84 -17.73
N LEU A 124 12.11 17.12 -18.00
CA LEU A 124 12.97 17.90 -17.13
C LEU A 124 12.28 18.22 -15.80
N CYS A 125 11.00 18.57 -15.83
CA CYS A 125 10.25 18.79 -14.59
C CYS A 125 10.19 17.51 -13.74
N ARG A 126 10.03 16.34 -14.36
CA ARG A 126 10.07 15.04 -13.68
C ARG A 126 11.44 14.75 -13.08
N MET A 127 12.52 15.08 -13.78
CA MET A 127 13.88 14.97 -13.24
C MET A 127 14.06 15.88 -12.03
N ILE A 128 13.70 17.17 -12.13
CA ILE A 128 13.79 18.13 -11.02
C ILE A 128 12.99 17.63 -9.82
N TRP A 129 11.77 17.13 -10.04
CA TRP A 129 10.96 16.52 -8.99
C TRP A 129 11.67 15.31 -8.36
N SER A 130 12.27 14.43 -9.15
CA SER A 130 12.99 13.26 -8.64
C SER A 130 14.19 13.61 -7.76
N TYR A 131 14.86 14.75 -8.02
CA TYR A 131 15.95 15.27 -7.19
C TYR A 131 15.45 16.05 -5.96
N SER A 132 14.20 16.53 -5.98
CA SER A 132 13.64 17.40 -4.94
C SER A 132 12.23 17.00 -4.50
N PRO A 133 11.93 15.72 -4.23
CA PRO A 133 10.56 15.25 -4.03
C PRO A 133 9.88 15.86 -2.79
N SER A 134 10.68 16.33 -1.83
CA SER A 134 10.22 16.97 -0.59
C SER A 134 10.06 18.49 -0.68
N ALA A 135 10.37 19.12 -1.83
CA ALA A 135 10.30 20.58 -1.95
C ALA A 135 8.87 21.10 -1.74
N HIS A 136 8.75 22.21 -1.00
CA HIS A 136 7.47 22.88 -0.71
C HIS A 136 6.71 23.28 -1.98
N LEU A 137 7.42 23.51 -3.09
CA LEU A 137 6.83 23.80 -4.40
C LEU A 137 5.84 22.72 -4.87
N TRP A 138 6.20 21.43 -4.67
CA TRP A 138 5.35 20.31 -5.08
C TRP A 138 4.16 20.13 -4.13
N GLN A 139 4.36 20.42 -2.85
CA GLN A 139 3.29 20.43 -1.85
C GLN A 139 2.27 21.53 -2.15
N TYR A 140 2.74 22.75 -2.39
CA TYR A 140 1.92 23.89 -2.82
C TYR A 140 1.14 23.50 -4.08
N SER A 141 1.80 22.92 -5.08
CA SER A 141 1.15 22.48 -6.32
C SER A 141 0.05 21.45 -6.11
N SER A 142 0.27 20.51 -5.20
CA SER A 142 -0.73 19.51 -4.85
C SER A 142 -1.94 20.12 -4.16
N VAL A 143 -1.74 21.09 -3.26
CA VAL A 143 -2.84 21.78 -2.54
C VAL A 143 -3.69 22.62 -3.49
N MET A 144 -3.06 23.40 -4.36
CA MET A 144 -3.75 24.23 -5.35
C MET A 144 -4.56 23.39 -6.33
N GLY A 145 -3.98 22.29 -6.83
CA GLY A 145 -4.68 21.35 -7.71
C GLY A 145 -5.92 20.78 -7.05
N LEU A 146 -5.81 20.39 -5.77
CA LEU A 146 -6.94 19.87 -5.00
C LEU A 146 -8.01 20.93 -4.73
N ALA A 147 -7.62 22.17 -4.42
CA ALA A 147 -8.55 23.27 -4.21
C ALA A 147 -9.38 23.52 -5.48
N HIS A 148 -8.72 23.60 -6.63
CA HIS A 148 -9.38 23.78 -7.91
C HIS A 148 -10.31 22.60 -8.28
N GLU A 149 -9.88 21.36 -8.05
CA GLU A 149 -10.71 20.16 -8.25
C GLU A 149 -11.99 20.23 -7.40
N LEU A 150 -11.87 20.62 -6.13
CA LEU A 150 -13.01 20.74 -5.22
C LEU A 150 -13.96 21.89 -5.57
N GLU A 151 -13.46 22.97 -6.17
CA GLU A 151 -14.30 24.09 -6.62
C GLU A 151 -15.11 23.74 -7.86
N THR A 152 -14.51 22.98 -8.78
CA THR A 152 -15.13 22.60 -10.05
C THR A 152 -16.04 21.38 -9.94
N THR A 153 -15.86 20.55 -8.92
CA THR A 153 -16.66 19.33 -8.75
C THR A 153 -17.92 19.58 -7.92
N ALA A 154 -19.05 19.06 -8.40
CA ALA A 154 -20.32 19.13 -7.69
C ALA A 154 -20.25 18.40 -6.32
N ASP A 155 -20.85 19.00 -5.30
CA ASP A 155 -20.99 18.40 -3.97
C ASP A 155 -22.25 17.51 -3.90
N VAL A 156 -22.23 16.44 -4.70
CA VAL A 156 -23.26 15.39 -4.66
C VAL A 156 -22.66 14.19 -3.94
N SER A 157 -23.35 13.73 -2.89
CA SER A 157 -23.00 12.51 -2.17
C SER A 157 -23.99 11.40 -2.47
N SER A 158 -23.48 10.21 -2.75
CA SER A 158 -24.29 8.99 -2.84
C SER A 158 -23.60 7.87 -2.06
N CYS A 159 -24.40 6.98 -1.47
CA CYS A 159 -23.89 5.89 -0.65
C CYS A 159 -24.59 4.58 -1.01
N TYR A 160 -23.82 3.52 -1.21
CA TYR A 160 -24.30 2.22 -1.61
C TYR A 160 -23.61 1.09 -0.83
N SER A 161 -24.20 -0.11 -0.84
CA SER A 161 -23.42 -1.31 -0.54
C SER A 161 -22.46 -1.54 -1.71
N LEU A 162 -21.20 -1.87 -1.41
CA LEU A 162 -20.23 -2.15 -2.46
C LEU A 162 -20.70 -3.33 -3.34
N SER A 163 -21.36 -4.31 -2.74
CA SER A 163 -21.87 -5.49 -3.45
C SER A 163 -22.92 -5.19 -4.53
N THR A 164 -23.64 -4.07 -4.45
CA THR A 164 -24.67 -3.69 -5.44
C THR A 164 -24.10 -2.96 -6.65
N ILE A 165 -22.79 -2.68 -6.68
CA ILE A 165 -22.16 -1.95 -7.78
C ILE A 165 -21.77 -2.93 -8.90
N LYS A 166 -22.16 -2.58 -10.13
CA LYS A 166 -21.76 -3.24 -11.37
C LYS A 166 -20.45 -2.67 -11.89
N SER A 167 -20.39 -1.35 -12.01
CA SER A 167 -19.22 -0.63 -12.50
C SER A 167 -19.22 0.82 -12.04
N TRP A 168 -18.03 1.38 -11.86
CA TRP A 168 -17.81 2.79 -11.66
C TRP A 168 -16.37 3.14 -12.05
N SER A 169 -16.13 4.34 -12.54
CA SER A 169 -14.79 4.91 -12.70
C SER A 169 -14.75 6.34 -12.19
N ARG A 170 -13.57 6.86 -11.84
CA ARG A 170 -13.42 8.23 -11.30
C ARG A 170 -13.97 9.32 -12.23
N GLU A 171 -14.03 9.04 -13.52
CA GLU A 171 -14.55 9.93 -14.56
C GLU A 171 -16.09 9.89 -14.65
N GLU A 172 -16.73 8.90 -14.01
CA GLU A 172 -18.17 8.73 -13.94
C GLU A 172 -18.75 9.38 -12.66
N GLN A 173 -19.81 10.16 -12.82
CA GLN A 173 -20.51 10.78 -11.70
C GLN A 173 -21.32 9.77 -10.87
N GLU A 174 -21.89 8.76 -11.52
CA GLU A 174 -22.77 7.78 -10.88
C GLU A 174 -22.30 6.35 -11.13
N ALA A 175 -22.46 5.50 -10.12
CA ALA A 175 -22.16 4.08 -10.23
C ALA A 175 -23.31 3.33 -10.90
N SER A 176 -23.00 2.44 -11.83
CA SER A 176 -23.98 1.48 -12.36
C SER A 176 -24.25 0.40 -11.30
N LEU A 177 -25.53 0.10 -11.06
CA LEU A 177 -25.95 -0.89 -10.06
C LEU A 177 -26.33 -2.23 -10.70
N THR A 178 -26.21 -3.32 -9.95
CA THR A 178 -26.68 -4.65 -10.31
C THR A 178 -26.99 -5.51 -9.08
N SER A 179 -27.88 -6.47 -9.24
CA SER A 179 -28.16 -7.55 -8.29
C SER A 179 -27.40 -8.84 -8.59
N ASP A 180 -26.61 -8.88 -9.67
CA ASP A 180 -25.88 -10.07 -10.06
C ASP A 180 -24.96 -10.53 -8.92
N LEU A 181 -24.52 -11.79 -8.96
CA LEU A 181 -23.44 -12.32 -8.12
C LEU A 181 -22.19 -12.53 -8.97
N GLY A 182 -21.03 -12.57 -8.33
CA GLY A 182 -19.76 -12.77 -9.03
C GLY A 182 -18.57 -12.26 -8.23
N PHE A 183 -17.52 -11.88 -8.94
CA PHE A 183 -16.33 -11.27 -8.36
C PHE A 183 -16.35 -9.76 -8.59
N MET A 184 -15.81 -9.02 -7.63
CA MET A 184 -15.57 -7.60 -7.77
C MET A 184 -14.08 -7.36 -7.91
N ARG A 185 -13.69 -6.51 -8.87
CA ARG A 185 -12.34 -5.97 -8.95
C ARG A 185 -12.37 -4.48 -8.64
N LEU A 186 -11.66 -4.11 -7.58
CA LEU A 186 -11.42 -2.72 -7.22
C LEU A 186 -10.01 -2.37 -7.68
N THR A 187 -9.84 -1.23 -8.34
CA THR A 187 -8.54 -0.73 -8.80
C THR A 187 -8.22 0.57 -8.08
N PHE A 188 -7.09 0.61 -7.39
CA PHE A 188 -6.59 1.76 -6.67
C PHE A 188 -5.37 2.34 -7.37
N ASP A 189 -5.28 3.66 -7.39
CA ASP A 189 -4.09 4.42 -7.78
C ASP A 189 -3.65 5.32 -6.61
N GLN A 190 -2.78 6.28 -6.88
CA GLN A 190 -2.28 7.25 -5.88
C GLN A 190 -3.36 8.14 -5.25
N ASP A 191 -4.50 8.29 -5.91
CA ASP A 191 -5.63 9.14 -5.50
C ASP A 191 -6.76 8.32 -4.88
N GLY A 192 -6.51 7.03 -4.58
CA GLY A 192 -7.46 6.13 -3.96
C GLY A 192 -8.14 5.22 -4.98
N LEU A 193 -9.41 4.88 -4.72
CA LEU A 193 -10.18 4.04 -5.64
C LEU A 193 -10.39 4.80 -6.97
N SER A 194 -10.06 4.14 -8.07
CA SER A 194 -10.10 4.69 -9.43
C SER A 194 -11.13 4.00 -10.33
N LYS A 195 -11.40 2.72 -10.06
CA LYS A 195 -12.33 1.90 -10.84
C LYS A 195 -12.90 0.75 -10.00
N ILE A 196 -14.18 0.46 -10.23
CA ILE A 196 -14.89 -0.72 -9.75
C ILE A 196 -15.44 -1.44 -10.96
N GLU A 197 -15.30 -2.76 -10.98
CA GLU A 197 -15.87 -3.58 -12.04
C GLU A 197 -16.28 -4.94 -11.51
N ARG A 198 -17.32 -5.49 -12.13
CA ARG A 198 -17.86 -6.79 -11.79
C ARG A 198 -17.47 -7.81 -12.85
N LEU A 199 -16.93 -8.92 -12.36
CA LEU A 199 -16.38 -10.00 -13.15
C LEU A 199 -17.20 -11.26 -12.95
N ARG A 200 -17.46 -12.00 -14.04
CA ARG A 200 -18.13 -13.31 -13.98
C ARG A 200 -17.24 -14.35 -13.30
N GLU A 201 -15.94 -14.28 -13.58
CA GLU A 201 -14.92 -15.20 -13.09
C GLU A 201 -13.67 -14.42 -12.69
N VAL A 202 -12.82 -15.03 -11.86
CA VAL A 202 -11.49 -14.49 -11.56
C VAL A 202 -10.67 -14.47 -12.85
N PRO A 203 -10.04 -13.34 -13.21
CA PRO A 203 -9.22 -13.26 -14.43
C PRO A 203 -8.16 -14.35 -14.43
N LYS A 204 -7.97 -15.00 -15.58
CA LYS A 204 -6.89 -15.97 -15.76
C LYS A 204 -5.56 -15.30 -15.46
N GLU A 205 -4.71 -16.02 -14.73
CA GLU A 205 -3.41 -15.54 -14.30
C GLU A 205 -2.61 -14.98 -15.48
N HIS A 206 -2.08 -13.76 -15.33
CA HIS A 206 -1.26 -13.11 -16.34
C HIS A 206 -0.02 -12.47 -15.70
N ASP A 207 1.04 -12.25 -16.49
CA ASP A 207 2.35 -11.75 -16.03
C ASP A 207 2.39 -10.23 -15.89
N SER A 208 1.24 -9.56 -15.99
CA SER A 208 1.12 -8.12 -15.83
C SER A 208 1.15 -7.75 -14.35
N ARG A 209 2.28 -7.16 -13.93
CA ARG A 209 2.40 -6.41 -12.69
C ARG A 209 2.19 -4.94 -12.97
N ASP A 210 1.49 -4.27 -12.07
CA ASP A 210 1.36 -2.81 -12.09
C ASP A 210 2.05 -2.25 -10.85
N THR A 211 3.04 -1.39 -11.05
CA THR A 211 3.73 -0.71 -9.94
C THR A 211 2.99 0.54 -9.47
N LEU A 212 2.03 1.03 -10.27
CA LEU A 212 1.30 2.27 -10.04
C LEU A 212 -0.13 2.03 -9.58
N LYS A 213 -0.64 0.81 -9.77
CA LYS A 213 -1.99 0.42 -9.35
C LYS A 213 -1.96 -0.76 -8.41
N MET A 214 -3.02 -0.86 -7.64
CA MET A 214 -3.31 -2.02 -6.82
C MET A 214 -4.72 -2.52 -7.08
N TYR A 215 -4.92 -3.79 -6.81
CA TYR A 215 -6.15 -4.48 -7.16
C TYR A 215 -6.67 -5.27 -5.96
N VAL A 216 -7.95 -5.17 -5.69
CA VAL A 216 -8.65 -6.10 -4.78
C VAL A 216 -9.57 -6.93 -5.65
N ILE A 217 -9.49 -8.25 -5.55
CA ILE A 217 -10.36 -9.17 -6.28
C ILE A 217 -10.97 -10.13 -5.25
N GLU A 218 -12.25 -9.94 -4.96
CA GLU A 218 -12.97 -10.73 -3.95
C GLU A 218 -14.39 -11.06 -4.44
N PRO A 219 -15.02 -12.15 -3.97
CA PRO A 219 -16.43 -12.42 -4.24
C PRO A 219 -17.32 -11.27 -3.75
N SER A 220 -18.35 -10.90 -4.50
CA SER A 220 -19.27 -9.81 -4.13
C SER A 220 -19.94 -10.04 -2.77
N ALA A 221 -20.21 -11.30 -2.42
CA ALA A 221 -20.79 -11.68 -1.13
C ALA A 221 -19.85 -11.36 0.06
N ALA A 222 -18.53 -11.50 -0.13
CA ALA A 222 -17.53 -11.21 0.90
C ALA A 222 -17.41 -9.70 1.19
N LEU A 223 -17.87 -8.86 0.26
CA LEU A 223 -17.86 -7.40 0.36
C LEU A 223 -19.26 -6.81 0.65
N SER A 224 -20.24 -7.64 1.00
CA SER A 224 -21.63 -7.20 1.24
C SER A 224 -21.77 -6.21 2.39
N CYS A 225 -20.93 -6.36 3.43
CA CYS A 225 -20.87 -5.48 4.60
C CYS A 225 -20.04 -4.20 4.37
N VAL A 226 -19.39 -4.05 3.22
CA VAL A 226 -18.61 -2.87 2.88
C VAL A 226 -19.54 -1.85 2.23
N THR A 227 -19.52 -0.62 2.72
CA THR A 227 -20.24 0.50 2.10
C THR A 227 -19.27 1.41 1.37
N ILE A 228 -19.80 2.13 0.39
CA ILE A 228 -19.05 3.05 -0.45
C ILE A 228 -19.80 4.36 -0.58
N GLU A 229 -19.10 5.44 -0.28
CA GLU A 229 -19.60 6.80 -0.41
C GLU A 229 -18.87 7.49 -1.57
N PHE A 230 -19.63 7.99 -2.54
CA PHE A 230 -19.11 8.81 -3.64
C PHE A 230 -19.32 10.27 -3.33
N LYS A 231 -18.26 11.07 -3.40
CA LYS A 231 -18.30 12.52 -3.24
C LYS A 231 -17.09 13.13 -3.93
N PHE A 232 -17.25 14.27 -4.59
CA PHE A 232 -16.15 14.96 -5.29
C PHE A 232 -15.40 14.07 -6.30
N ASN A 233 -16.12 13.28 -7.10
CA ASN A 233 -15.56 12.27 -7.99
C ASN A 233 -14.60 11.29 -7.30
N ARG A 234 -14.72 11.12 -5.98
CA ARG A 234 -13.91 10.21 -5.18
C ARG A 234 -14.79 9.21 -4.49
N ALA A 235 -14.24 8.03 -4.26
CA ALA A 235 -14.94 6.94 -3.64
C ALA A 235 -14.24 6.56 -2.33
N ARG A 236 -14.97 6.66 -1.23
CA ARG A 236 -14.51 6.27 0.10
C ARG A 236 -15.16 4.97 0.50
N LEU A 237 -14.34 3.97 0.83
CA LEU A 237 -14.81 2.70 1.38
C LEU A 237 -14.90 2.80 2.89
N SER A 238 -16.01 2.32 3.46
CA SER A 238 -16.12 2.04 4.89
C SER A 238 -16.15 0.53 5.08
N ILE A 239 -15.09 0.03 5.73
CA ILE A 239 -14.82 -1.40 5.84
C ILE A 239 -14.91 -1.79 7.31
N PRO A 240 -15.86 -2.67 7.69
CA PRO A 240 -15.95 -3.15 9.05
C PRO A 240 -14.69 -3.89 9.50
N SER A 241 -14.29 -3.75 10.77
CA SER A 241 -13.06 -4.32 11.35
C SER A 241 -12.94 -5.85 11.31
N ALA A 242 -13.98 -6.59 10.89
CA ALA A 242 -13.92 -8.04 10.71
C ALA A 242 -13.64 -8.45 9.25
N THR A 243 -13.70 -7.51 8.30
CA THR A 243 -13.61 -7.80 6.87
C THR A 243 -12.15 -7.95 6.48
N THR A 244 -11.81 -9.08 5.84
CA THR A 244 -10.47 -9.29 5.30
C THR A 244 -10.38 -8.83 3.85
N ILE A 245 -9.46 -7.92 3.53
CA ILE A 245 -9.23 -7.41 2.19
C ILE A 245 -7.83 -7.79 1.71
N ARG A 246 -7.74 -8.41 0.54
CA ARG A 246 -6.47 -8.78 -0.08
C ARG A 246 -6.17 -7.83 -1.23
N ILE A 247 -5.08 -7.09 -1.09
CA ILE A 247 -4.59 -6.14 -2.08
C ILE A 247 -3.48 -6.81 -2.89
N TRP A 248 -3.52 -6.68 -4.20
CA TRP A 248 -2.59 -7.28 -5.16
C TRP A 248 -1.93 -6.21 -6.02
N ASP A 249 -0.70 -6.45 -6.46
CA ASP A 249 -0.01 -5.64 -7.47
C ASP A 249 -0.27 -6.12 -8.92
N THR A 250 -1.29 -6.97 -9.10
CA THR A 250 -1.69 -7.52 -10.41
C THR A 250 -3.22 -7.59 -10.54
N PRO A 251 -3.79 -7.28 -11.72
CA PRO A 251 -5.23 -7.36 -11.96
C PRO A 251 -5.74 -8.81 -12.11
N ALA A 252 -4.83 -9.79 -12.17
CA ALA A 252 -5.11 -11.21 -12.34
C ALA A 252 -4.38 -12.01 -11.26
N PRO A 253 -4.87 -11.96 -10.00
CA PRO A 253 -4.24 -12.65 -8.89
C PRO A 253 -4.25 -14.18 -9.12
N PRO A 254 -3.31 -14.89 -8.50
CA PRO A 254 -3.23 -16.35 -8.54
C PRO A 254 -4.43 -17.00 -7.87
N ASP A 255 -4.64 -18.29 -8.14
CA ASP A 255 -5.45 -19.09 -7.22
C ASP A 255 -4.72 -19.25 -5.88
N LEU A 256 -5.39 -18.86 -4.79
CA LEU A 256 -4.87 -18.96 -3.43
C LEU A 256 -4.57 -20.40 -3.03
N LYS A 257 -5.31 -21.38 -3.55
CA LYS A 257 -5.05 -22.81 -3.31
C LYS A 257 -3.68 -23.25 -3.81
N ARG A 258 -3.12 -22.52 -4.77
CA ARG A 258 -1.79 -22.76 -5.37
C ARG A 258 -0.67 -22.03 -4.64
N CYS A 259 -0.98 -21.25 -3.61
CA CYS A 259 -0.02 -20.48 -2.84
C CYS A 259 0.24 -21.17 -1.49
N LEU A 260 1.50 -21.18 -1.05
CA LEU A 260 1.84 -21.48 0.33
C LEU A 260 1.48 -20.27 1.19
N PHE A 261 0.37 -20.32 1.92
CA PHE A 261 -0.02 -19.28 2.86
C PHE A 261 0.48 -19.62 4.26
N LEU A 262 1.29 -18.72 4.81
CA LEU A 262 1.62 -18.72 6.23
C LEU A 262 0.76 -17.67 6.90
N SER A 263 -0.52 -17.98 7.08
CA SER A 263 -1.44 -17.02 7.69
C SER A 263 -1.16 -16.92 9.17
N TYR A 264 -0.38 -15.92 9.58
CA TYR A 264 -0.49 -15.40 10.94
C TYR A 264 -1.93 -14.90 11.10
N SER A 265 -2.55 -15.10 12.26
CA SER A 265 -3.75 -14.39 12.68
C SER A 265 -3.39 -12.91 12.83
N GLY A 266 -3.24 -12.25 11.68
CA GLY A 266 -2.77 -10.88 11.48
C GLY A 266 -3.81 -10.06 10.69
N PRO A 267 -3.51 -8.77 10.41
CA PRO A 267 -4.50 -7.72 10.23
C PRO A 267 -5.55 -8.00 9.14
N THR A 268 -6.67 -7.30 9.25
CA THR A 268 -7.80 -7.28 8.32
C THR A 268 -7.43 -6.94 6.87
N CYS A 269 -6.19 -6.55 6.58
CA CYS A 269 -5.74 -6.31 5.22
C CYS A 269 -4.31 -6.77 5.01
N SER A 270 -4.10 -7.41 3.86
CA SER A 270 -2.79 -7.84 3.39
C SER A 270 -2.49 -7.36 1.96
N ARG A 271 -1.36 -6.69 1.75
CA ARG A 271 -0.83 -6.29 0.43
C ARG A 271 0.19 -7.27 -0.15
N PHE A 272 -0.26 -8.11 -1.06
CA PHE A 272 0.56 -9.06 -1.81
C PHE A 272 1.31 -8.38 -2.98
N VAL A 273 2.64 -8.46 -2.96
CA VAL A 273 3.52 -7.97 -4.04
C VAL A 273 4.22 -9.13 -4.75
N THR A 274 4.18 -9.16 -6.09
CA THR A 274 4.74 -10.23 -6.92
C THR A 274 6.16 -9.90 -7.43
N ILE A 275 7.13 -10.77 -7.14
CA ILE A 275 8.51 -10.72 -7.68
C ILE A 275 8.67 -11.77 -8.78
N PRO A 276 8.87 -11.37 -10.05
CA PRO A 276 9.20 -12.29 -11.14
C PRO A 276 10.69 -12.64 -11.12
N THR A 277 11.06 -13.84 -10.66
CA THR A 277 12.48 -14.22 -10.52
C THR A 277 13.22 -14.39 -11.85
N ARG A 278 12.51 -14.60 -12.97
CA ARG A 278 13.11 -14.79 -14.31
C ARG A 278 13.98 -13.60 -14.75
N ASN A 279 13.54 -12.40 -14.41
CA ASN A 279 14.21 -11.16 -14.82
C ASN A 279 15.05 -10.58 -13.68
N CYS A 280 15.25 -11.36 -12.61
CA CYS A 280 16.03 -10.94 -11.47
C CYS A 280 17.47 -11.45 -11.62
N THR A 281 18.44 -10.59 -11.33
CA THR A 281 19.86 -10.95 -11.19
C THR A 281 20.21 -11.34 -9.75
N GLY A 282 19.29 -11.10 -8.82
CA GLY A 282 19.44 -11.47 -7.41
C GLY A 282 18.25 -11.05 -6.57
N LEU A 283 18.23 -11.50 -5.32
CA LEU A 283 17.28 -11.09 -4.29
C LEU A 283 18.06 -10.63 -3.06
N THR A 284 17.69 -9.49 -2.47
CA THR A 284 18.18 -9.10 -1.14
C THR A 284 17.04 -9.22 -0.13
N PHE A 285 17.28 -9.95 0.94
CA PHE A 285 16.37 -10.07 2.08
C PHE A 285 16.84 -9.16 3.20
N PHE A 286 15.93 -8.34 3.71
CA PHE A 286 16.19 -7.48 4.86
C PHE A 286 15.58 -8.09 6.11
N TYR A 287 16.40 -8.37 7.11
CA TYR A 287 15.99 -8.91 8.39
C TYR A 287 16.24 -7.91 9.51
N TRP A 288 15.30 -7.84 10.45
CA TRP A 288 15.49 -7.15 11.71
C TRP A 288 15.10 -8.10 12.83
N HIS A 289 16.07 -8.40 13.70
CA HIS A 289 16.03 -9.56 14.60
C HIS A 289 15.67 -10.84 13.83
N GLN A 290 14.44 -11.33 14.01
CA GLN A 290 13.95 -12.58 13.42
C GLN A 290 12.88 -12.37 12.34
N PHE A 291 12.57 -11.11 12.00
CA PHE A 291 11.50 -10.76 11.07
C PHE A 291 12.09 -10.28 9.75
N THR A 292 11.59 -10.83 8.64
CA THR A 292 11.79 -10.20 7.33
C THR A 292 11.06 -8.85 7.33
N LYS A 293 11.75 -7.78 6.92
CA LYS A 293 11.26 -6.39 6.82
C LYS A 293 11.11 -5.86 5.40
N ALA A 294 11.82 -6.45 4.44
CA ALA A 294 11.56 -6.30 3.01
C ALA A 294 12.30 -7.38 2.21
N ILE A 295 11.92 -7.55 0.94
CA ILE A 295 12.71 -8.28 -0.05
C ILE A 295 12.83 -7.39 -1.28
N HIS A 296 14.06 -7.17 -1.74
CA HIS A 296 14.35 -6.43 -2.96
C HIS A 296 14.67 -7.39 -4.10
N ALA A 297 14.05 -7.15 -5.25
CA ALA A 297 14.32 -7.85 -6.49
C ALA A 297 15.34 -7.05 -7.31
N HIS A 298 16.57 -7.57 -7.44
CA HIS A 298 17.58 -6.95 -8.28
C HIS A 298 17.24 -7.22 -9.74
N THR A 299 17.07 -6.17 -10.53
CA THR A 299 16.82 -6.25 -11.98
C THR A 299 17.74 -5.26 -12.67
N GLU A 300 17.84 -5.31 -14.01
CA GLU A 300 18.61 -4.32 -14.76
C GLU A 300 18.18 -2.87 -14.49
N ARG A 301 16.88 -2.65 -14.25
CA ARG A 301 16.30 -1.33 -13.96
C ARG A 301 16.44 -0.91 -12.49
N SER A 302 16.65 -1.86 -11.60
CA SER A 302 16.75 -1.64 -10.16
C SER A 302 17.84 -2.57 -9.62
N PRO A 303 19.12 -2.26 -9.89
CA PRO A 303 20.23 -3.13 -9.51
C PRO A 303 20.62 -2.98 -8.04
N PHE A 304 20.22 -1.90 -7.37
CA PHE A 304 20.65 -1.58 -6.00
C PHE A 304 19.50 -1.63 -5.01
N ALA A 305 19.70 -2.33 -3.90
CA ALA A 305 18.68 -2.47 -2.84
C ALA A 305 18.58 -1.24 -1.92
N GLN A 306 19.40 -0.21 -2.14
CA GLN A 306 19.46 1.02 -1.33
C GLN A 306 18.11 1.74 -1.27
N GLU A 307 17.36 1.79 -2.38
CA GLU A 307 16.05 2.43 -2.41
C GLU A 307 15.06 1.71 -1.48
N THR A 308 15.09 0.37 -1.45
CA THR A 308 14.25 -0.41 -0.54
C THR A 308 14.65 -0.19 0.91
N PHE A 309 15.94 -0.11 1.21
CA PHE A 309 16.44 0.20 2.55
C PHE A 309 16.00 1.60 3.02
N ASN A 310 16.12 2.61 2.17
CA ASN A 310 15.73 3.98 2.47
C ASN A 310 14.22 4.15 2.70
N LYS A 311 13.39 3.16 2.32
CA LYS A 311 11.95 3.13 2.59
C LYS A 311 11.60 2.48 3.93
N LEU A 312 12.51 1.75 4.55
CA LEU A 312 12.27 1.15 5.87
C LEU A 312 12.27 2.22 6.96
N PRO A 313 11.45 2.08 8.03
CA PRO A 313 11.52 2.94 9.21
C PRO A 313 12.94 3.05 9.77
N PHE A 314 13.29 4.23 10.29
CA PHE A 314 14.65 4.55 10.76
C PHE A 314 15.11 3.56 11.84
N GLU A 315 14.21 3.14 12.73
CA GLU A 315 14.45 2.22 13.84
C GLU A 315 14.93 0.84 13.37
N PHE A 316 14.52 0.41 12.18
CA PHE A 316 14.98 -0.87 11.63
C PHE A 316 16.34 -0.75 10.96
N ARG A 317 16.71 0.44 10.46
CA ARG A 317 17.92 0.63 9.63
C ARG A 317 19.21 0.40 10.39
N GLU A 318 19.25 0.71 11.69
CA GLU A 318 20.45 0.59 12.51
C GLU A 318 20.84 -0.87 12.80
N ASN A 319 19.86 -1.78 12.87
CA ASN A 319 20.06 -3.18 13.26
C ASN A 319 19.61 -4.17 12.16
N LEU A 320 19.65 -3.73 10.91
CA LEU A 320 19.18 -4.51 9.77
C LEU A 320 20.28 -5.44 9.23
N VAL A 321 19.97 -6.71 9.02
CA VAL A 321 20.82 -7.66 8.31
C VAL A 321 20.35 -7.80 6.87
N TRP A 322 21.28 -7.74 5.93
CA TRP A 322 21.02 -7.86 4.49
C TRP A 322 21.60 -9.18 4.00
N ILE A 323 20.76 -10.03 3.40
CA ILE A 323 21.21 -11.31 2.83
C ILE A 323 20.94 -11.26 1.33
N TYR A 324 22.02 -11.20 0.53
CA TYR A 324 21.94 -11.23 -0.92
C TYR A 324 22.03 -12.67 -1.45
N VAL A 325 21.13 -13.01 -2.36
CA VAL A 325 21.08 -14.28 -3.07
C VAL A 325 21.21 -14.02 -4.56
N PRO A 326 22.32 -14.42 -5.20
CA PRO A 326 22.49 -14.24 -6.63
C PRO A 326 21.53 -15.16 -7.40
N LEU A 327 20.89 -14.60 -8.42
CA LEU A 327 20.08 -15.34 -9.39
C LEU A 327 20.74 -15.22 -10.75
N THR A 328 21.24 -16.33 -11.27
CA THR A 328 21.79 -16.39 -12.63
C THR A 328 20.86 -17.17 -13.53
N SER A 329 20.90 -16.88 -14.83
CA SER A 329 20.12 -17.61 -15.84
C SER A 329 20.34 -19.13 -15.79
N ASN A 330 21.55 -19.55 -15.40
CA ASN A 330 21.94 -20.96 -15.27
C ASN A 330 21.59 -21.57 -13.92
N ASN A 331 21.39 -20.75 -12.88
CA ASN A 331 21.04 -21.20 -11.53
C ASN A 331 19.74 -20.54 -11.03
N PRO A 332 18.61 -20.74 -11.72
CA PRO A 332 17.33 -20.20 -11.26
C PRO A 332 16.86 -20.90 -10.00
N ILE A 333 15.96 -20.25 -9.26
CA ILE A 333 15.18 -20.92 -8.23
C ILE A 333 14.20 -21.89 -8.93
N VAL A 334 14.18 -23.14 -8.51
CA VAL A 334 13.30 -24.21 -9.01
C VAL A 334 12.32 -24.71 -7.95
N GLY A 335 12.42 -24.24 -6.71
CA GLY A 335 11.46 -24.58 -5.67
C GLY A 335 11.49 -23.60 -4.51
N PHE A 336 10.40 -23.54 -3.77
CA PHE A 336 10.26 -22.72 -2.60
C PHE A 336 9.60 -23.51 -1.47
N GLY A 337 9.99 -23.18 -0.25
CA GLY A 337 9.33 -23.62 0.96
C GLY A 337 9.59 -22.63 2.07
N VAL A 338 9.02 -22.94 3.23
CA VAL A 338 9.34 -22.24 4.46
C VAL A 338 9.57 -23.26 5.55
N ARG A 339 10.65 -23.06 6.30
CA ARG A 339 10.94 -23.76 7.54
C ARG A 339 10.36 -22.95 8.69
N LEU A 340 9.55 -23.60 9.50
CA LEU A 340 8.87 -23.00 10.65
C LEU A 340 9.36 -23.62 11.96
N ILE A 341 9.39 -22.83 13.02
CA ILE A 341 9.64 -23.37 14.37
C ILE A 341 8.39 -24.08 14.87
N ARG A 342 8.55 -25.26 15.45
CA ARG A 342 7.48 -25.93 16.19
C ARG A 342 7.45 -25.35 17.62
N GLY A 343 6.41 -24.60 17.95
CA GLY A 343 6.15 -24.15 19.32
C GLY A 343 5.56 -25.28 20.19
N ARG A 344 5.35 -25.02 21.50
CA ARG A 344 4.76 -25.99 22.45
C ARG A 344 3.37 -26.48 22.03
N PHE A 345 2.61 -25.66 21.30
CA PHE A 345 1.22 -25.97 20.91
C PHE A 345 0.89 -25.74 19.43
N ASN A 346 1.73 -25.02 18.66
CA ASN A 346 1.50 -24.68 17.24
C ASN A 346 2.80 -24.27 16.51
N LEU A 347 2.77 -24.24 15.17
CA LEU A 347 3.86 -23.68 14.36
C LEU A 347 3.95 -22.15 14.54
N LEU A 348 5.17 -21.63 14.78
CA LEU A 348 5.40 -20.19 14.92
C LEU A 348 5.54 -19.54 13.54
N LEU A 349 4.40 -19.13 12.98
CA LEU A 349 4.29 -18.55 11.63
C LEU A 349 4.97 -17.17 11.48
N HIS A 350 5.33 -16.52 12.58
CA HIS A 350 5.88 -15.17 12.59
C HIS A 350 7.41 -15.11 12.38
N LEU A 351 8.09 -16.25 12.32
CA LEU A 351 9.54 -16.36 12.12
C LEU A 351 9.86 -17.28 10.93
N PRO A 352 9.51 -16.90 9.68
CA PRO A 352 9.76 -17.76 8.53
C PRO A 352 11.25 -17.81 8.19
N CYS A 353 11.81 -19.01 8.08
CA CYS A 353 13.08 -19.26 7.40
C CYS A 353 12.78 -19.75 5.98
N PHE A 354 13.15 -18.98 4.96
CA PHE A 354 12.87 -19.31 3.56
C PHE A 354 13.74 -20.46 3.10
N LEU A 355 13.12 -21.43 2.43
CA LEU A 355 13.80 -22.52 1.75
C LEU A 355 13.74 -22.23 0.25
N LEU A 356 14.88 -21.96 -0.37
CA LEU A 356 15.00 -21.79 -1.82
C LEU A 356 15.71 -23.01 -2.39
N ARG A 357 15.06 -23.75 -3.28
CA ARG A 357 15.74 -24.80 -4.06
C ARG A 357 16.28 -24.18 -5.34
N MET A 358 17.59 -24.11 -5.46
CA MET A 358 18.33 -23.61 -6.61
C MET A 358 18.62 -24.75 -7.58
N LYS A 359 18.62 -24.49 -8.90
CA LYS A 359 18.85 -25.53 -9.92
C LYS A 359 20.21 -26.23 -9.79
N LEU A 360 21.27 -25.46 -9.57
CA LEU A 360 22.65 -25.95 -9.49
C LEU A 360 23.18 -25.96 -8.05
N SER A 361 22.81 -24.97 -7.24
CA SER A 361 23.33 -24.83 -5.87
C SER A 361 22.59 -25.68 -4.82
N GLY A 362 21.52 -26.39 -5.20
CA GLY A 362 20.74 -27.17 -4.24
C GLY A 362 19.89 -26.30 -3.31
N ASP A 363 19.66 -26.75 -2.08
CA ASP A 363 18.75 -26.10 -1.14
C ASP A 363 19.48 -25.04 -0.30
N LEU A 364 18.96 -23.81 -0.32
CA LEU A 364 19.42 -22.66 0.45
C LEU A 364 18.38 -22.28 1.51
N THR A 365 18.82 -22.10 2.75
CA THR A 365 18.00 -21.61 3.86
C THR A 365 18.33 -20.15 4.17
N ILE A 366 17.33 -19.28 4.24
CA ILE A 366 17.51 -17.84 4.48
C ILE A 366 16.60 -17.40 5.61
N GLY A 367 17.18 -16.87 6.67
CA GLY A 367 16.45 -16.37 7.82
C GLY A 367 17.05 -16.87 9.13
N PRO A 368 16.30 -16.76 10.23
CA PRO A 368 16.80 -17.17 11.53
C PRO A 368 17.20 -18.65 11.55
N TYR A 369 18.24 -18.96 12.32
CA TYR A 369 18.52 -20.33 12.70
C TYR A 369 17.58 -20.76 13.83
N HIS A 370 16.90 -21.89 13.65
CA HIS A 370 15.81 -22.35 14.52
C HIS A 370 16.12 -23.67 15.26
N GLY A 371 17.37 -24.15 15.20
CA GLY A 371 17.75 -25.42 15.81
C GLY A 371 17.02 -26.63 15.20
N THR A 372 16.87 -27.70 15.98
CA THR A 372 16.35 -29.00 15.51
C THR A 372 14.83 -29.12 15.55
N ASN A 373 14.11 -28.24 16.25
CA ASN A 373 12.66 -28.32 16.40
C ASN A 373 11.92 -27.54 15.30
N THR A 374 12.13 -27.97 14.06
CA THR A 374 11.59 -27.28 12.88
C THR A 374 10.77 -28.21 11.99
N GLU A 375 9.85 -27.63 11.24
CA GLU A 375 9.05 -28.33 10.23
C GLU A 375 9.17 -27.62 8.89
N ASP A 376 9.49 -28.39 7.85
CA ASP A 376 9.65 -27.89 6.49
C ASP A 376 8.36 -28.03 5.70
N ILE A 377 7.75 -26.89 5.39
CA ILE A 377 6.61 -26.84 4.48
C ILE A 377 7.16 -26.53 3.09
N THR A 378 7.28 -27.57 2.28
CA THR A 378 7.74 -27.47 0.89
C THR A 378 6.61 -27.83 -0.07
N ARG A 379 6.56 -27.16 -1.22
CA ARG A 379 5.77 -27.61 -2.38
C ARG A 379 6.73 -28.00 -3.48
N LYS A 380 6.61 -29.24 -3.99
CA LYS A 380 7.26 -29.61 -5.25
C LYS A 380 6.66 -28.77 -6.37
N GLN A 381 7.53 -28.17 -7.18
CA GLN A 381 7.18 -27.26 -8.25
C GLN A 381 6.21 -27.94 -9.24
N GLN A 382 5.01 -27.38 -9.37
CA GLN A 382 4.21 -27.49 -10.57
C GLN A 382 4.40 -26.20 -11.37
N ILE A 383 4.29 -26.27 -12.69
CA ILE A 383 4.38 -25.12 -13.59
C ILE A 383 3.48 -23.99 -13.07
N GLY A 384 4.07 -22.82 -12.80
CA GLY A 384 3.35 -21.63 -12.32
C GLY A 384 3.16 -21.50 -10.80
N GLN A 385 3.78 -22.34 -9.97
CA GLN A 385 3.77 -22.17 -8.50
C GLN A 385 4.53 -20.90 -8.05
N ARG A 386 4.03 -20.27 -6.99
CA ARG A 386 4.57 -19.01 -6.45
C ARG A 386 4.52 -19.05 -4.91
N LEU A 387 5.55 -18.55 -4.24
CA LEU A 387 5.62 -18.43 -2.78
C LEU A 387 4.98 -17.12 -2.35
N CYS A 388 3.89 -17.14 -1.57
CA CYS A 388 3.24 -15.94 -1.00
C CYS A 388 3.57 -15.85 0.48
N ILE A 389 4.38 -14.88 0.91
CA ILE A 389 4.72 -14.74 2.34
C ILE A 389 3.86 -13.62 2.92
N THR A 390 3.10 -13.94 3.95
CA THR A 390 2.36 -12.98 4.78
C THR A 390 3.02 -12.94 6.15
N GLY A 391 3.66 -11.81 6.48
CA GLY A 391 4.25 -11.58 7.80
C GLY A 391 3.77 -10.25 8.39
N PRO A 392 3.95 -10.01 9.70
CA PRO A 392 3.40 -8.84 10.40
C PRO A 392 3.89 -7.49 9.88
N ASN A 393 4.93 -7.45 9.02
CA ASN A 393 5.46 -6.24 8.39
C ASN A 393 6.05 -6.46 6.98
N VAL A 394 5.90 -7.65 6.38
CA VAL A 394 6.38 -7.94 5.02
C VAL A 394 5.43 -8.85 4.31
N GLU A 395 5.05 -8.40 3.13
CA GLU A 395 4.29 -9.18 2.19
C GLU A 395 5.00 -9.19 0.87
N VAL A 396 5.74 -10.26 0.62
CA VAL A 396 6.53 -10.42 -0.58
C VAL A 396 6.28 -11.80 -1.13
N ARG A 397 5.99 -11.84 -2.42
CA ARG A 397 5.79 -13.06 -3.17
C ARG A 397 6.96 -13.30 -4.12
N LEU A 398 7.56 -14.49 -4.07
CA LEU A 398 8.55 -14.92 -5.04
C LEU A 398 7.88 -15.84 -6.08
N ARG A 399 8.06 -15.54 -7.36
CA ARG A 399 7.54 -16.34 -8.47
C ARG A 399 8.68 -16.91 -9.30
N THR A 400 8.68 -18.22 -9.55
CA THR A 400 9.56 -18.84 -10.56
C THR A 400 8.82 -19.12 -11.85
N SER A 401 9.51 -18.97 -12.98
CA SER A 401 9.06 -19.46 -14.28
C SER A 401 9.58 -20.87 -14.49
N ALA A 402 8.78 -21.74 -15.11
CA ALA A 402 9.30 -22.98 -15.68
C ALA A 402 10.24 -22.65 -16.86
N CYS A 403 11.33 -23.41 -16.99
CA CYS A 403 11.95 -23.61 -18.29
C CYS A 403 10.92 -24.36 -19.16
N THR A 404 10.36 -23.71 -20.16
CA THR A 404 9.93 -24.44 -21.36
C THR A 404 11.21 -24.99 -22.00
N PRO A 405 11.31 -26.30 -22.27
CA PRO A 405 12.30 -26.75 -23.23
C PRO A 405 11.98 -26.12 -24.61
N PRO A 406 13.00 -25.86 -25.44
CA PRO A 406 12.78 -25.42 -26.82
C PRO A 406 11.96 -26.44 -27.61
#